data_AF-A3YVQ7-F1
#
_entry.id   AF-A3YVQ7-F1
#
_cell.length_a   1.000
_cell.length_b   1.000
_cell.length_c   1.000
_cell.angle_alpha   90.00
_cell.angle_beta   90.00
_cell.angle_gamma   90.00
#
_symmetry.space_group_name_H-M   'P 1'
#
loop_
_entity.id
_entity.type
_entity.pdbx_description
1 polymer ?
#
loop_
_entity_poly.entity_id
_entity_poly.type
_entity_poly.pdbx_seq_one_letter_code
_entity_poly.pdbx_strand_id
1 'polypeptide(L)' 'MSFFRSTLLPAAIVVLFGLALFAVSARIWLPGDMAAPAPIG' A
#
# COMPACT_ATOMS: atom_id res chain seq x y z
N MET A 1 14.16 -26.05 0.69
CA MET A 1 13.81 -25.44 -0.62
C MET A 1 12.30 -25.44 -0.91
N SER A 2 11.57 -26.54 -0.65
CA SER A 2 10.11 -26.62 -0.90
C SER A 2 9.30 -25.65 -0.02
N PHE A 3 9.44 -25.74 1.32
CA PHE A 3 8.75 -24.87 2.29
C PHE A 3 8.89 -23.37 2.01
N PHE A 4 10.10 -22.94 1.62
CA PHE A 4 10.37 -21.54 1.29
C PHE A 4 9.52 -21.08 0.11
N ARG A 5 9.41 -21.90 -0.94
CA ARG A 5 8.66 -21.55 -2.15
C ARG A 5 7.15 -21.75 -2.01
N SER A 6 6.71 -22.72 -1.23
CA SER A 6 5.29 -23.06 -1.08
C SER A 6 4.58 -22.25 -0.02
N THR A 7 5.30 -21.69 0.96
CA THR A 7 4.70 -21.08 2.15
C THR A 7 5.26 -19.70 2.42
N LEU A 8 6.59 -19.57 2.48
CA LEU A 8 7.20 -18.29 2.83
C LEU A 8 7.08 -17.26 1.69
N LEU A 9 7.40 -17.64 0.45
CA LEU A 9 7.28 -16.75 -0.71
C LEU A 9 5.83 -16.28 -0.95
N PRO A 10 4.81 -17.15 -0.95
CA PRO A 10 3.42 -16.71 -1.11
C PRO A 10 2.96 -15.78 0.03
N ALA A 11 3.30 -16.10 1.27
CA ALA A 11 2.97 -15.24 2.41
C ALA A 11 3.66 -13.87 2.30
N ALA A 12 4.94 -13.84 1.94
CA ALA A 12 5.69 -12.60 1.74
C ALA A 12 5.08 -11.74 0.62
N ILE A 13 4.64 -12.33 -0.49
CA ILE A 13 3.97 -11.62 -1.57
C ILE A 13 2.69 -10.93 -1.06
N VAL A 14 1.84 -11.65 -0.33
CA VAL A 14 0.59 -11.09 0.22
C VAL A 14 0.89 -9.96 1.20
N VAL A 15 1.88 -10.13 2.08
CA VAL A 15 2.28 -9.11 3.05
C VAL A 15 2.82 -7.86 2.36
N LEU A 16 3.74 -8.02 1.40
CA LEU A 16 4.34 -6.90 0.68
C LEU A 16 3.31 -6.17 -0.18
N PHE A 17 2.45 -6.91 -0.87
CA PHE A 17 1.38 -6.33 -1.66
C PHE A 17 0.35 -5.61 -0.78
N GLY A 18 -0.05 -6.23 0.33
CA GLY A 18 -0.96 -5.62 1.31
C GLY A 18 -0.38 -4.35 1.91
N LEU A 19 0.91 -4.35 2.26
CA LEU A 19 1.63 -3.18 2.74
C LEU A 19 1.67 -2.06 1.67
N ALA A 20 2.00 -2.41 0.43
CA ALA A 20 2.04 -1.45 -0.67
C ALA A 20 0.65 -0.86 -0.94
N LEU A 21 -0.40 -1.71 -0.98
CA LEU A 21 -1.79 -1.30 -1.15
C LEU A 21 -2.25 -0.37 -0.02
N PHE A 22 -1.93 -0.71 1.23
CA PHE A 22 -2.24 0.11 2.38
C PHE A 22 -1.53 1.47 2.29
N ALA A 23 -0.22 1.49 2.02
CA ALA A 23 0.56 2.71 1.94
C ALA A 23 0.07 3.65 0.83
N VAL A 24 -0.20 3.14 -0.37
CA VAL A 24 -0.69 3.96 -1.49
C VAL A 24 -2.11 4.48 -1.23
N SER A 25 -2.98 3.64 -0.66
CA SER A 25 -4.34 4.04 -0.31
C SER A 25 -4.34 5.10 0.78
N ALA A 26 -3.53 4.92 1.83
CA ALA A 26 -3.41 5.86 2.94
C ALA A 26 -2.81 7.21 2.50
N ARG A 27 -1.85 7.21 1.57
CA ARG A 27 -1.19 8.43 1.07
C ARG A 27 -2.18 9.47 0.54
N ILE A 28 -3.24 9.06 -0.17
CA ILE A 28 -4.25 9.99 -0.72
C ILE A 28 -4.91 10.80 0.41
N TRP A 29 -4.95 10.23 1.61
CA TRP A 29 -5.56 10.84 2.79
C TRP A 29 -4.53 11.55 3.69
N LEU A 30 -3.36 11.93 3.16
CA LEU A 30 -2.42 12.71 3.95
C LEU A 30 -2.95 14.14 4.13
N PRO A 31 -2.84 14.75 5.32
CA PRO A 31 -3.37 16.10 5.56
C PRO A 31 -2.87 17.16 4.57
N GLY A 32 -1.62 17.03 4.10
CA GLY A 32 -1.06 17.91 3.08
C GLY A 32 -1.73 17.80 1.71
N ASP A 33 -2.16 16.60 1.31
CA ASP A 33 -2.87 16.36 0.05
C ASP A 33 -4.31 16.88 0.11
N MET A 34 -4.93 16.90 1.30
CA MET A 34 -6.29 17.43 1.51
C MET A 34 -6.36 18.94 1.76
N ALA A 35 -5.24 19.57 2.13
CA ALA A 35 -5.21 20.99 2.48
C ALA A 35 -5.29 21.92 1.24
N ALA A 36 -5.17 21.36 0.03
CA ALA A 36 -5.29 22.13 -1.19
C ALA A 36 -6.73 22.64 -1.36
N PRO A 37 -6.95 23.96 -1.47
CA PRO A 37 -8.28 24.50 -1.69
C PRO A 37 -8.80 24.04 -3.05
N ALA A 38 -10.12 23.82 -3.15
CA ALA A 38 -10.76 23.45 -4.41
C ALA A 38 -10.50 24.53 -5.48
N PRO A 39 -10.35 24.15 -6.76
CA PRO A 39 -10.17 25.11 -7.85
C PRO A 39 -11.32 26.11 -7.86
N ILE A 40 -10.99 27.39 -7.68
CA ILE A 40 -11.91 28.51 -7.80
C ILE A 40 -11.79 29.04 -9.23
N GLY A 41 -12.66 28.52 -10.10
CA GLY A 41 -12.97 29.15 -11.38
C GLY A 41 -13.87 30.36 -11.18
#